data_AF-A0A920TLM2-F1
#
_entry.id   AF-A0A920TLM2-F1
#
_cell.length_a   1.000
_cell.length_b   1.000
_cell.length_c   1.000
_cell.angle_alpha   90.00
_cell.angle_beta   90.00
_cell.angle_gamma   90.00
#
_symmetry.space_group_name_H-M   'P 1'
#
loop_
_entity.id
_entity.type
_entity.pdbx_description
1 polymer ?
#
loop_
_entity_poly.entity_id
_entity_poly.type
_entity_poly.pdbx_seq_one_letter_code
_entity_poly.pdbx_strand_id
1 'polypeptide(L)'
;MRILAIETATEICGVSYIEDDNVIATVEENIPRQHAKSLPLFYEKLVADTGLKLSSLDGIAISIGPGSFTGLRIGLSYRKGDWLLVKVCH
;
A
#
# COMPACT_ATOMS: atom_id res chain seq x y z
N MET A 1 4.81 12.35 -9.20
CA MET A 1 3.88 11.20 -9.14
C MET A 1 3.94 10.58 -7.76
N ARG A 2 2.79 10.51 -7.08
CA ARG A 2 2.61 10.10 -5.69
C ARG A 2 1.87 8.77 -5.64
N ILE A 3 2.57 7.72 -5.23
CA ILE A 3 2.05 6.37 -5.25
C ILE A 3 2.14 5.77 -3.84
N LEU A 4 1.04 5.17 -3.40
CA LEU A 4 1.04 4.32 -2.22
C LEU A 4 1.22 2.87 -2.67
N ALA A 5 2.34 2.24 -2.36
CA ALA A 5 2.59 0.83 -2.64
C ALA A 5 2.22 -0.03 -1.42
N ILE A 6 1.52 -1.14 -1.64
CA ILE A 6 1.08 -2.07 -0.62
C ILE A 6 1.58 -3.47 -0.99
N GLU A 7 2.34 -4.09 -0.10
CA GLU A 7 2.85 -5.45 -0.25
C GLU A 7 2.12 -6.38 0.73
N THR A 8 1.46 -7.41 0.20
CA THR A 8 0.71 -8.42 0.97
C THR A 8 0.85 -9.84 0.39
N ALA A 9 1.83 -10.04 -0.49
CA ALA A 9 2.07 -11.25 -1.28
C ALA A 9 2.73 -12.38 -0.49
N THR A 10 3.58 -12.05 0.47
CA THR A 10 4.51 -12.97 1.14
C THR A 10 4.32 -12.90 2.67
N GLU A 11 5.28 -13.42 3.43
CA GLU A 11 5.30 -13.32 4.89
C GLU A 11 5.50 -11.88 5.38
N ILE A 12 5.97 -11.00 4.49
CA ILE A 12 6.18 -9.58 4.75
C ILE A 12 4.93 -8.81 4.30
N CYS A 13 4.41 -7.97 5.20
CA CYS A 13 3.39 -6.99 4.86
C CYS A 13 3.92 -5.60 5.11
N GLY A 14 3.71 -4.73 4.15
CA GLY A 14 4.17 -3.36 4.27
C GLY A 14 3.45 -2.39 3.35
N VAL A 15 3.61 -1.12 3.66
CA VAL A 15 3.17 0.02 2.86
C VAL A 15 4.35 0.96 2.64
N SER A 16 4.47 1.49 1.42
CA SER A 16 5.49 2.45 1.07
C SER A 16 4.86 3.66 0.37
N TYR A 17 5.33 4.86 0.73
CA TYR A 17 5.00 6.08 0.03
C TYR A 17 6.13 6.44 -0.93
N ILE A 18 5.77 6.59 -2.20
CA ILE A 18 6.68 6.97 -3.27
C ILE A 18 6.23 8.32 -3.82
N GLU A 19 7.15 9.28 -3.89
CA GLU A 19 6.93 10.60 -4.49
C GLU A 19 8.05 10.89 -5.48
N ASP A 20 7.68 11.18 -6.73
CA ASP A 20 8.61 11.57 -7.80
C ASP A 20 9.80 10.59 -7.94
N ASP A 21 9.46 9.29 -8.00
CA ASP A 21 10.38 8.14 -8.07
C ASP A 21 11.28 7.91 -6.84
N ASN A 22 11.06 8.66 -5.76
CA ASN A 22 11.77 8.49 -4.49
C ASN A 22 10.88 7.81 -3.45
N VAL A 23 11.42 6.83 -2.74
CA VAL A 23 10.75 6.24 -1.57
C VAL A 23 10.89 7.20 -0.41
N ILE A 24 9.78 7.81 0.01
CA ILE A 24 9.74 8.77 1.11
C ILE A 24 9.70 8.06 2.45
N ALA A 25 8.90 7.00 2.54
CA ALA A 25 8.81 6.17 3.74
C ALA A 25 8.35 4.76 3.39
N THR A 26 8.83 3.80 4.16
CA THR A 26 8.41 2.40 4.10
C THR A 26 8.13 1.92 5.52
N VAL A 27 6.96 1.34 5.71
CA VAL A 27 6.58 0.65 6.95
C VAL A 27 6.28 -0.79 6.56
N GLU A 28 7.16 -1.70 6.95
CA GLU A 28 6.99 -3.13 6.71
C GLU A 28 7.29 -3.92 7.97
N GLU A 29 6.56 -5.02 8.17
CA GLU A 29 6.86 -5.99 9.21
C GLU A 29 6.65 -7.42 8.70
N ASN A 30 7.46 -8.34 9.21
CA ASN A 30 7.29 -9.77 8.97
C ASN A 30 6.17 -10.30 9.87
N ILE A 31 4.94 -10.25 9.36
CA ILE A 31 3.75 -10.70 10.09
C ILE A 31 3.04 -11.80 9.31
N PRO A 32 3.45 -13.07 9.46
CA PRO A 32 2.77 -14.17 8.82
C PRO A 32 1.31 -14.24 9.27
N ARG A 33 0.37 -14.26 8.31
CA ARG A 33 -1.08 -14.50 8.49
C ARG A 33 -1.92 -13.39 9.16
N GLN A 34 -1.38 -12.21 9.48
CA GLN A 34 -2.18 -11.10 10.06
C GLN A 34 -2.23 -9.83 9.19
N HIS A 35 -1.93 -9.94 7.90
CA HIS A 35 -1.81 -8.79 6.99
C HIS A 35 -3.03 -7.84 7.00
N ALA A 36 -4.25 -8.37 7.08
CA ALA A 36 -5.48 -7.57 7.04
C ALA A 36 -5.68 -6.66 8.27
N LYS A 37 -5.14 -7.04 9.44
CA LYS A 37 -5.30 -6.27 10.68
C LYS A 37 -4.19 -5.24 10.87
N SER A 38 -3.00 -5.51 10.34
CA SER A 38 -1.84 -4.63 10.48
C SER A 38 -1.74 -3.55 9.39
N LEU A 39 -2.34 -3.77 8.21
CA LEU A 39 -2.30 -2.81 7.12
C LEU A 39 -2.83 -1.40 7.49
N PRO A 40 -3.97 -1.26 8.20
CA PRO A 40 -4.44 0.06 8.64
C PRO A 40 -3.44 0.75 9.59
N LEU A 41 -2.81 -0.01 10.49
CA LEU A 41 -1.81 0.51 11.42
C LEU A 41 -0.56 1.00 10.70
N PHE A 42 -0.12 0.26 9.67
CA PHE A 42 1.02 0.69 8.86
C PHE A 42 0.72 1.94 8.05
N TYR A 43 -0.49 2.02 7.49
CA TYR A 43 -0.95 3.23 6.81
C TYR A 43 -1.02 4.42 7.76
N GLU A 44 -1.58 4.27 8.96
CA GLU A 44 -1.62 5.34 9.98
C GLU A 44 -0.21 5.81 10.35
N LYS A 45 0.73 4.88 10.55
CA LYS A 45 2.12 5.19 10.86
C LYS A 45 2.79 5.95 9.71
N LEU A 46 2.62 5.48 8.48
CA LEU A 46 3.12 6.14 7.29
C LEU A 46 2.56 7.57 7.15
N VAL A 47 1.26 7.76 7.39
CA VAL A 47 0.62 9.08 7.38
C VAL A 47 1.17 9.99 8.49
N ALA A 48 1.41 9.44 9.68
CA ALA A 48 2.01 10.19 10.78
C ALA A 48 3.45 10.64 10.45
N ASP A 49 4.23 9.75 9.83
CA ASP A 49 5.65 10.01 9.50
C ASP A 49 5.82 10.94 8.30
N THR A 50 4.90 10.91 7.33
CA THR A 50 5.03 11.64 6.05
C THR A 50 4.05 12.79 5.87
N GLY A 51 3.00 12.87 6.71
CA GLY A 51 1.89 13.80 6.51
C GLY A 51 1.04 13.49 5.26
N LEU A 52 1.12 12.26 4.74
CA LEU A 52 0.44 11.83 3.52
C LEU A 52 -1.07 12.13 3.57
N LYS A 53 -1.58 12.77 2.51
CA LYS A 53 -3.02 12.91 2.29
C LYS A 53 -3.46 11.97 1.17
N LEU A 54 -4.51 11.19 1.40
CA LEU A 54 -5.11 10.35 0.35
C LEU A 54 -5.51 11.16 -0.89
N SER A 55 -5.94 12.40 -0.69
CA SER A 55 -6.32 13.31 -1.77
C SER A 55 -5.15 13.74 -2.67
N SER A 56 -3.90 13.56 -2.23
CA SER A 56 -2.72 13.90 -3.01
C SER A 56 -2.09 12.69 -3.69
N LEU A 57 -2.65 11.48 -3.54
CA LEU A 57 -2.18 10.31 -4.25
C LEU A 57 -2.65 10.34 -5.71
N ASP A 58 -1.72 10.05 -6.61
CA ASP A 58 -1.99 9.85 -8.04
C ASP A 58 -2.41 8.40 -8.32
N GLY A 59 -1.98 7.45 -7.48
CA GLY A 59 -2.31 6.04 -7.63
C GLY A 59 -1.95 5.20 -6.42
N ILE A 60 -2.42 3.95 -6.43
CA ILE A 60 -2.11 2.95 -5.40
C ILE A 60 -1.60 1.70 -6.12
N ALA A 61 -0.38 1.29 -5.80
CA ALA A 61 0.21 0.04 -6.26
C ALA A 61 -0.05 -1.06 -5.22
N ILE A 62 -0.51 -2.23 -5.64
CA ILE A 62 -0.76 -3.35 -4.76
C ILE A 62 -0.10 -4.58 -5.35
N SER A 63 0.79 -5.19 -4.57
CA SER A 63 1.37 -6.48 -4.88
C SER A 63 0.39 -7.57 -4.48
N ILE A 64 -0.03 -8.35 -5.47
CA ILE A 64 -0.90 -9.51 -5.27
C ILE A 64 -0.07 -10.76 -5.47
N GLY A 65 0.63 -11.18 -4.43
CA GLY A 65 1.21 -12.52 -4.43
C GLY A 65 0.16 -13.61 -4.60
N PRO A 66 0.59 -14.87 -4.71
CA PRO A 66 -0.31 -16.01 -4.80
C PRO A 66 -0.96 -16.26 -3.42
N GLY A 67 -1.89 -15.40 -2.99
CA GLY A 67 -2.56 -15.62 -1.70
C GLY A 67 -3.44 -14.50 -1.14
N SER A 68 -3.37 -13.25 -1.59
CA SER A 68 -4.09 -12.16 -0.91
C SER A 68 -5.09 -11.42 -1.80
N PHE A 69 -6.32 -11.94 -1.83
CA PHE A 69 -7.50 -11.29 -2.44
C PHE A 69 -7.92 -10.02 -1.67
N THR A 70 -7.41 -9.84 -0.45
CA THR A 70 -7.78 -8.77 0.48
C THR A 70 -7.19 -7.41 0.07
N GLY A 71 -5.92 -7.39 -0.36
CA GLY A 71 -5.25 -6.16 -0.82
C GLY A 71 -5.97 -5.53 -2.01
N LEU A 72 -6.41 -6.36 -2.95
CA LEU A 72 -7.15 -5.92 -4.15
C LEU A 72 -8.48 -5.25 -3.80
N ARG A 73 -9.25 -5.81 -2.84
CA ARG A 73 -10.51 -5.21 -2.40
C ARG A 73 -10.29 -3.86 -1.73
N ILE A 74 -9.24 -3.72 -0.94
CA ILE A 74 -8.89 -2.44 -0.30
C ILE A 74 -8.53 -1.41 -1.37
N GLY A 75 -7.64 -1.74 -2.31
CA GLY A 75 -7.30 -0.84 -3.42
C GLY A 75 -8.50 -0.40 -4.27
N LEU A 76 -9.38 -1.34 -4.60
CA LEU A 76 -10.62 -1.06 -5.32
C LEU A 76 -11.58 -0.18 -4.51
N SER A 77 -11.64 -0.36 -3.18
CA SER A 77 -12.50 0.42 -2.29
C SER A 77 -12.01 1.86 -2.10
N TYR A 78 -10.70 2.08 -2.17
CA TYR A 78 -10.09 3.41 -2.04
C TYR A 78 -10.12 4.23 -3.34
N ARG A 79 -10.55 3.65 -4.47
CA ARG A 79 -10.54 4.34 -5.77
C ARG A 79 -11.52 5.52 -5.79
N LYS A 80 -10.98 6.74 -5.84
CA LYS A 80 -11.74 7.98 -6.11
C LYS A 80 -11.26 8.57 -7.45
N GLY A 81 -11.94 8.23 -8.55
CA GLY A 81 -11.58 8.73 -9.91
C GLY A 81 -10.36 8.03 -10.54
N ASP A 82 -9.63 8.76 -11.39
CA ASP A 82 -8.55 8.33 -12.32
C ASP A 82 -7.28 7.76 -11.67
N TRP A 83 -7.38 7.15 -10.49
CA TRP A 83 -6.24 6.53 -9.82
C TRP A 83 -5.80 5.26 -10.56
N LEU A 84 -4.51 5.18 -10.82
CA LEU A 84 -3.88 4.01 -11.42
C LEU A 84 -3.73 2.93 -10.33
N LEU A 85 -4.44 1.81 -10.50
CA LEU A 85 -4.22 0.60 -9.72
C LEU A 85 -3.13 -0.22 -10.41
N VAL A 86 -1.93 -0.21 -9.85
CA VAL A 86 -0.81 -0.97 -10.40
C VAL A 86 -0.72 -2.32 -9.70
N LYS A 87 -0.98 -3.38 -10.45
CA LYS A 87 -0.82 -4.75 -10.02
C LYS A 87 0.64 -5.15 -10.20
N VAL A 88 1.35 -5.40 -9.10
CA VAL A 88 2.69 -5.98 -9.15
C VAL A 88 2.54 -7.48 -8.86
N CYS A 89 2.88 -8.32 -9.84
CA CYS A 89 3.04 -9.76 -9.64
C CYS A 89 4.53 -10.07 -9.76
N HIS A 90 5.10 -10.65 -8.70
CA HIS A 90 6.32 -11.43 -8.79
C HIS A 90 5.97 -12.89 -9.09
#